data_AF-A0A8D0C900-F1
#
_entry.id   AF-A0A8D0C900-F1
#
_cell.length_a   1.000
_cell.length_b   1.000
_cell.length_c   1.000
_cell.angle_alpha   90.00
_cell.angle_beta   90.00
_cell.angle_gamma   90.00
#
_symmetry.space_group_name_H-M   'P 1'
#
loop_
_entity.id
_entity.type
_entity.pdbx_description
1 polymer ?
#
loop_
_entity_poly.entity_id
_entity_poly.type
_entity_poly.pdbx_seq_one_letter_code
_entity_poly.pdbx_strand_id
1 'polypeptide(L)'
;YMILRSPALAGFELMIVWKINVDEDGTVTPVLDLLNKIPLSVMEANRFASDAPHCFRSLLYILGIQASIETLIKYFVKATE
;
A
#
# COMPACT_ATOMS: atom_id res chain seq x y z
N TYR A 1 11.45 4.88 -0.68
CA TYR A 1 10.05 4.58 -0.31
C TYR A 1 9.26 5.88 -0.35
N MET A 2 7.93 5.81 -0.41
CA MET A 2 7.00 6.93 -0.35
C MET A 2 6.01 6.69 0.80
N ILE A 3 5.66 7.72 1.56
CA ILE A 3 4.70 7.60 2.68
C ILE A 3 3.51 8.54 2.43
N LEU A 4 2.31 8.00 2.60
CA LEU A 4 1.05 8.74 2.69
C LEU A 4 0.64 8.79 4.17
N ARG A 5 0.33 10.00 4.65
CA ARG A 5 -0.05 10.27 6.05
C ARG A 5 -1.36 11.01 6.08
N SER A 6 -2.23 10.63 7.01
CA SER A 6 -3.45 11.38 7.26
C SER A 6 -3.18 12.45 8.31
N PRO A 7 -3.54 13.73 8.04
CA PRO A 7 -3.55 14.75 9.09
C PRO A 7 -4.70 14.54 10.09
N ALA A 8 -5.78 13.85 9.71
CA ALA A 8 -6.95 13.61 10.56
C ALA A 8 -6.78 12.40 11.48
N LEU A 9 -6.11 11.34 11.01
CA LEU A 9 -5.89 10.11 11.76
C LEU A 9 -4.41 9.96 12.16
N ALA A 10 -4.08 10.47 13.35
CA ALA A 10 -2.73 10.36 13.91
C ALA A 10 -2.28 8.89 13.99
N GLY A 11 -1.18 8.57 13.33
CA GLY A 11 -0.61 7.21 13.30
C GLY A 11 -1.12 6.30 12.17
N PHE A 12 -2.03 6.77 11.31
CA PHE A 12 -2.43 6.07 10.09
C PHE A 12 -1.47 6.40 8.94
N GLU A 13 -0.66 5.41 8.55
CA GLU A 13 0.35 5.56 7.50
C GLU A 13 0.27 4.43 6.48
N LEU A 14 0.33 4.79 5.20
CA LEU A 14 0.57 3.87 4.10
C LEU A 14 1.94 4.15 3.50
N MET A 15 2.74 3.12 3.28
CA MET A 15 4.12 3.24 2.83
C MET A 15 4.35 2.36 1.60
N ILE A 16 4.59 3.00 0.46
CA ILE A 16 4.92 2.34 -0.79
C ILE A 16 6.43 2.11 -0.82
N VAL A 17 6.84 0.85 -0.98
CA VAL A 17 8.24 0.43 -0.96
C VAL A 17 8.62 -0.26 -2.27
N TRP A 18 9.88 -0.10 -2.66
CA TRP A 18 10.50 -0.94 -3.67
C TRP A 18 11.17 -2.11 -2.96
N LYS A 19 10.76 -3.32 -3.32
CA LYS A 19 11.40 -4.56 -2.88
C LYS A 19 12.18 -5.13 -4.05
N ILE A 20 13.33 -5.70 -3.74
CA ILE A 20 14.08 -6.51 -4.69
C ILE A 20 13.72 -7.96 -4.40
N ASN A 21 13.06 -8.62 -5.35
CA ASN A 21 12.87 -10.06 -5.29
C ASN A 21 14.02 -10.72 -6.04
N VAL A 22 14.63 -11.74 -5.43
CA VAL A 22 15.65 -12.57 -6.07
C VAL A 22 15.11 -13.99 -6.06
N ASP A 23 14.96 -14.58 -7.23
CA ASP A 23 14.52 -15.97 -7.34
C ASP A 23 15.69 -16.96 -7.15
N GLU A 24 15.38 -18.25 -7.17
CA GLU A 24 16.36 -19.32 -6.96
C GLU A 24 17.46 -19.34 -8.04
N ASP A 25 17.16 -18.84 -9.24
CA ASP A 25 18.11 -18.71 -10.35
C ASP A 25 18.98 -17.44 -10.24
N GLY A 26 18.72 -16.60 -9.24
CA GLY A 26 19.41 -15.32 -9.04
C GLY A 26 18.86 -14.19 -9.89
N THR A 27 17.71 -14.36 -10.53
CA THR A 27 17.06 -13.29 -11.29
C THR A 27 16.55 -12.22 -10.35
N VAL A 28 17.00 -10.99 -10.58
CA VAL A 28 16.63 -9.82 -9.79
C VAL A 28 15.42 -9.15 -10.41
N THR A 29 14.28 -9.23 -9.73
CA THR A 29 13.05 -8.55 -10.15
C THR A 29 12.67 -7.49 -9.13
N PRO A 30 12.66 -6.20 -9.52
CA PRO A 30 12.14 -5.17 -8.65
C PRO A 30 10.63 -5.16 -8.64
N VAL A 31 10.03 -5.06 -7.44
CA VAL A 31 8.59 -5.01 -7.26
C VAL A 31 8.20 -3.86 -6.33
N LEU A 32 7.12 -3.17 -6.71
CA LEU A 32 6.45 -2.23 -5.82
C LEU A 32 5.54 -3.00 -4.86
N ASP A 33 5.54 -2.60 -3.60
CA ASP A 33 4.65 -3.16 -2.60
C ASP A 33 4.17 -2.09 -1.61
N LEU A 34 3.13 -2.43 -0.87
CA LEU A 34 2.53 -1.56 0.13
C LEU A 34 2.74 -2.16 1.52
N LEU A 35 3.29 -1.36 2.42
CA LEU A 35 3.30 -1.59 3.85
C LEU A 35 2.33 -0.60 4.49
N ASN A 36 1.57 -1.05 5.48
CA ASN A 36 0.60 -0.21 6.16
C ASN A 36 0.85 -0.28 7.66
N LYS A 37 0.80 0.88 8.30
CA LYS A 37 0.79 1.02 9.75
C LYS A 37 -0.53 1.65 10.13
N ILE A 38 -1.43 0.83 10.65
CA ILE A 38 -2.80 1.23 10.98
C ILE A 38 -3.00 0.98 12.47
N PRO A 39 -3.46 1.97 13.26
CA PRO A 39 -3.71 1.77 14.68
C PRO A 39 -4.75 0.65 14.86
N LEU A 40 -4.34 -0.40 15.58
CA LEU A 40 -5.06 -1.67 15.77
C LEU A 40 -6.43 -1.53 16.47
N SER A 41 -6.77 -0.36 17.00
CA SER A 41 -7.98 -0.13 17.81
C SER A 41 -9.29 -0.18 17.02
N VAL A 42 -9.24 -0.23 15.68
CA VAL A 42 -10.43 -0.29 14.84
C VAL A 42 -10.55 -1.69 14.24
N MET A 43 -11.48 -2.50 14.75
CA MET A 43 -11.66 -3.91 14.36
C MET A 43 -11.86 -4.10 12.84
N GLU A 44 -12.50 -3.13 12.16
CA GLU A 44 -12.64 -3.10 10.69
C GLU A 44 -11.31 -2.79 9.97
N ALA A 45 -10.44 -2.02 10.61
CA ALA A 45 -9.13 -1.68 10.08
C ALA A 45 -8.18 -2.89 10.04
N ASN A 46 -8.47 -3.96 10.78
CA ASN A 46 -7.65 -5.17 10.77
C ASN A 46 -7.80 -5.96 9.45
N ARG A 47 -9.00 -6.03 8.86
CA ARG A 47 -9.19 -6.65 7.53
C ARG A 47 -8.59 -5.79 6.42
N PHE A 48 -8.86 -4.48 6.45
CA PHE A 48 -8.24 -3.55 5.51
C PHE A 48 -6.71 -3.61 5.59
N ALA A 49 -6.15 -3.70 6.79
CA ALA A 49 -4.71 -3.83 6.99
C ALA A 49 -4.13 -5.09 6.37
N SER A 50 -4.86 -6.21 6.44
CA SER A 50 -4.45 -7.48 5.83
C SER A 50 -4.51 -7.43 4.30
N ASP A 51 -5.58 -6.87 3.75
CA ASP A 51 -5.88 -7.00 2.32
C ASP A 51 -5.27 -5.87 1.48
N ALA A 52 -4.97 -4.71 2.08
CA ALA A 52 -4.46 -3.54 1.36
C ALA A 52 -3.20 -3.81 0.52
N PRO A 53 -2.17 -4.54 1.01
CA PRO A 53 -1.02 -4.90 0.19
C PRO A 53 -1.39 -5.75 -1.02
N HIS A 54 -2.28 -6.72 -0.85
CA HIS A 54 -2.74 -7.57 -1.94
C HIS A 54 -3.52 -6.76 -2.98
N CYS A 55 -4.48 -5.95 -2.53
CA CYS A 55 -5.26 -5.07 -3.41
C CYS A 55 -4.36 -4.10 -4.19
N PHE A 56 -3.33 -3.54 -3.57
CA PHE A 56 -2.38 -2.66 -4.25
C PHE A 56 -1.61 -3.40 -5.36
N ARG A 57 -1.19 -4.65 -5.12
CA ARG A 57 -0.56 -5.48 -6.16
C ARG A 57 -1.51 -5.79 -7.32
N SER A 58 -2.80 -6.03 -7.04
CA SER A 58 -3.80 -6.19 -8.10
C SER A 58 -3.99 -4.91 -8.92
N LEU A 59 -4.00 -3.74 -8.27
CA LEU A 59 -4.05 -2.46 -8.99
C LEU A 59 -2.82 -2.28 -9.89
N LEU A 60 -1.61 -2.55 -9.37
CA LEU A 60 -0.37 -2.45 -10.15
C LEU A 60 -0.41 -3.31 -11.41
N TYR A 61 -0.95 -4.53 -11.31
CA TYR A 61 -1.10 -5.44 -12.42
C TYR A 61 -2.12 -4.97 -13.46
N ILE A 62 -3.27 -4.45 -13.02
CA ILE A 62 -4.38 -4.08 -13.91
C ILE A 62 -4.20 -2.69 -14.53
N LEU A 63 -3.75 -1.72 -13.73
CA LEU A 63 -3.73 -0.29 -14.08
C LEU A 63 -2.32 0.23 -14.41
N GLY A 64 -1.28 -0.52 -14.05
CA GLY A 64 0.11 -0.03 -14.07
C GLY A 64 0.41 0.94 -12.93
N ILE A 65 1.67 1.37 -12.84
CA ILE A 65 2.22 2.04 -11.65
C ILE A 65 1.54 3.38 -11.37
N GLN A 66 1.51 4.28 -12.36
CA GLN A 66 1.02 5.65 -12.16
C GLN A 66 -0.44 5.67 -11.71
N ALA A 67 -1.32 4.98 -12.44
CA ALA A 67 -2.75 4.94 -12.14
C ALA A 67 -3.05 4.24 -10.80
N SER A 68 -2.25 3.24 -10.40
CA SER A 68 -2.40 2.58 -9.11
C SER A 68 -2.08 3.50 -7.94
N ILE A 69 -1.00 4.29 -8.04
CA ILE A 69 -0.62 5.26 -7.01
C ILE A 69 -1.69 6.36 -6.91
N GLU A 70 -2.16 6.89 -8.04
CA GLU A 70 -3.23 7.88 -8.05
C GLU A 70 -4.52 7.34 -7.42
N THR A 71 -4.88 6.10 -7.74
CA THR A 71 -6.04 5.42 -7.16
C THR A 71 -5.87 5.27 -5.64
N LEU A 72 -4.71 4.82 -5.17
CA LEU A 72 -4.43 4.67 -3.75
C LEU A 72 -4.56 6.00 -2.99
N ILE A 73 -4.03 7.09 -3.55
CA ILE A 73 -4.12 8.43 -2.95
C ILE A 73 -5.59 8.85 -2.82
N LYS A 74 -6.39 8.69 -3.88
CA LYS A 74 -7.83 9.03 -3.85
C LYS A 74 -8.58 8.25 -2.78
N TYR A 75 -8.33 6.94 -2.66
CA TYR A 75 -8.96 6.12 -1.62
C TYR A 75 -8.48 6.48 -0.22
N PHE A 76 -7.19 6.77 -0.06
CA PHE A 76 -6.61 7.15 1.23
C PHE A 76 -7.23 8.46 1.75
N VAL A 77 -7.40 9.47 0.89
CA VAL A 77 -8.09 10.71 1.24
C VAL A 77 -9.52 10.41 1.71
N LYS A 78 -10.30 9.69 0.91
CA LYS A 78 -11.69 9.34 1.23
C LYS A 78 -11.86 8.55 2.52
N ALA A 79 -10.90 7.68 2.85
CA ALA A 79 -10.92 6.88 4.08
C ALA A 79 -10.59 7.69 5.35
N THR A 80 -10.13 8.93 5.18
CA THR A 80 -9.68 9.80 6.27
C THR A 80 -10.52 11.07 6.45
N GLU A 81 -11.55 11.23 5.62
CA GLU A 81 -12.65 12.21 5.76
C GLU A 81 -13.73 11.66 6.70
#